data_AF-A0A9X9LLI1-F1
#
_entry.id   AF-A0A9X9LLI1-F1
#
_cell.length_a   1.000
_cell.length_b   1.000
_cell.length_c   1.000
_cell.angle_alpha   90.00
_cell.angle_beta   90.00
_cell.angle_gamma   90.00
#
_symmetry.space_group_name_H-M   'P 1'
#
loop_
_entity.id
_entity.type
_entity.pdbx_description
1 polymer ?
#
loop_
_entity_poly.entity_id
_entity_poly.type
_entity_poly.pdbx_seq_one_letter_code
_entity_poly.pdbx_strand_id
1 'polypeptide(L)'
;MKVILDTNLKCTDQLDEEGNTALHFAAREGHAKAVALLLSYDADIILNKQQASFLHVAIHNKRKEVVLTTIKNKRWEECLKVFSHYSPSNKCPVLEMVEYLPECMKVLLDCCIIPSTGDKSCKDYHIEYNFTYLQCPLEFTKKVTPAQDVTYEPLTTLNVMVQHNRIELLNHPVCKEYLLMKWW
;
A
#
# COMPACT_ATOMS: atom_id res chain seq x y z
N MET A 1 22.70 8.80 10.56
CA MET A 1 21.25 8.56 10.78
C MET A 1 20.94 8.09 12.19
N LYS A 2 21.45 6.94 12.67
CA LYS A 2 21.13 6.43 14.04
C LYS A 2 21.37 7.45 15.16
N VAL A 3 22.54 8.08 15.17
CA VAL A 3 22.93 9.04 16.24
C VAL A 3 21.98 10.25 16.32
N ILE A 4 21.48 10.75 15.19
CA ILE A 4 20.59 11.93 15.17
C ILE A 4 19.21 11.56 15.73
N LEU A 5 18.69 10.40 15.31
CA LEU A 5 17.39 9.88 15.76
C LEU A 5 17.39 9.51 17.25
N ASP A 6 18.51 9.01 17.77
CA ASP A 6 18.67 8.71 19.19
C ASP A 6 18.78 9.98 20.05
N THR A 7 19.27 11.09 19.49
CA THR A 7 19.45 12.35 20.23
C THR A 7 18.24 13.27 20.20
N ASN A 8 17.46 13.29 19.12
CA ASN A 8 16.34 14.22 18.95
C ASN A 8 15.25 13.63 18.04
N LEU A 9 14.27 12.93 18.62
CA LEU A 9 13.08 12.48 17.89
C LEU A 9 12.30 13.65 17.26
N LYS A 10 12.26 14.83 17.90
CA LYS A 10 11.50 16.00 17.39
C LYS A 10 11.99 16.57 16.04
N CYS A 11 13.15 16.15 15.55
CA CYS A 11 13.66 16.59 14.25
C CYS A 11 13.12 15.75 13.06
N THR A 12 12.49 14.61 13.30
CA THR A 12 12.00 13.74 12.20
C THR A 12 10.78 14.29 11.49
N ASP A 13 9.96 15.05 12.22
CA ASP A 13 8.65 15.51 11.75
C ASP A 13 8.70 16.96 11.23
N GLN A 14 9.90 17.49 11.02
CA GLN A 14 10.06 18.80 10.40
C GLN A 14 9.62 18.76 8.94
N LEU A 15 8.89 19.80 8.56
CA LEU A 15 8.35 20.01 7.22
C LEU A 15 9.23 20.98 6.46
N ASP A 16 9.51 20.65 5.20
CA ASP A 16 10.06 21.62 4.26
C ASP A 16 8.98 22.60 3.74
N GLU A 17 9.38 23.48 2.83
CA GLU A 17 8.47 24.43 2.18
C GLU A 17 7.38 23.76 1.32
N GLU A 18 7.56 22.51 0.93
CA GLU A 18 6.62 21.68 0.16
C GLU A 18 5.77 20.76 1.05
N GLY A 19 5.98 20.78 2.37
CA GLY A 19 5.33 19.87 3.33
C GLY A 19 5.89 18.45 3.35
N ASN A 20 7.07 18.22 2.77
CA ASN A 20 7.78 16.95 2.83
C ASN A 20 8.51 16.80 4.18
N THR A 21 8.40 15.60 4.75
CA THR A 21 9.18 15.18 5.93
C THR A 21 10.46 14.46 5.53
N ALA A 22 11.35 14.18 6.49
CA ALA A 22 12.52 13.34 6.28
C ALA A 22 12.18 11.98 5.63
N LEU A 23 11.01 11.44 5.94
CA LEU A 23 10.51 10.18 5.36
C LEU A 23 10.23 10.31 3.86
N HIS A 24 9.68 11.43 3.40
CA HIS A 24 9.45 11.71 1.98
C HIS A 24 10.77 11.74 1.20
N PHE A 25 11.79 12.41 1.73
CA PHE A 25 13.12 12.47 1.10
C PHE A 25 13.79 11.09 1.05
N ALA A 26 13.77 10.34 2.15
CA ALA A 26 14.32 9.00 2.19
C ALA A 26 13.63 8.07 1.18
N ALA A 27 12.31 8.21 1.02
CA ALA A 27 11.52 7.46 0.06
C ALA A 27 11.82 7.84 -1.40
N ARG A 28 11.94 9.15 -1.68
CA ARG A 28 12.29 9.70 -3.00
C ARG A 28 13.65 9.22 -3.50
N GLU A 29 14.65 9.25 -2.62
CA GLU A 29 16.02 8.81 -2.94
C GLU A 29 16.18 7.28 -2.94
N GLY A 30 15.16 6.54 -2.52
CA GLY A 30 15.20 5.07 -2.53
C GLY A 30 15.99 4.47 -1.36
N HIS A 31 16.19 5.21 -0.27
CA HIS A 31 16.97 4.76 0.88
C HIS A 31 16.14 3.84 1.79
N ALA A 32 15.95 2.59 1.38
CA ALA A 32 15.15 1.60 2.11
C ALA A 32 15.54 1.42 3.58
N LYS A 33 16.85 1.42 3.88
CA LYS A 33 17.35 1.34 5.27
C LYS A 33 16.98 2.57 6.10
N ALA A 34 16.98 3.75 5.50
CA ALA A 34 16.60 5.00 6.16
C ALA A 34 15.10 5.01 6.45
N VAL A 35 14.28 4.58 5.49
CA VAL A 35 12.83 4.45 5.65
C VAL A 35 12.49 3.43 6.74
N ALA A 36 13.15 2.27 6.76
CA ALA A 36 12.97 1.27 7.82
C ALA A 36 13.27 1.85 9.21
N LEU A 37 14.37 2.60 9.32
CA LEU A 37 14.78 3.23 10.56
C LEU A 37 13.75 4.28 10.99
N LEU A 38 13.35 5.19 10.10
CA LEU A 38 12.36 6.22 10.41
C LEU A 38 11.01 5.62 10.85
N LEU A 39 10.52 4.61 10.13
CA LEU A 39 9.29 3.92 10.50
C LEU A 39 9.40 3.19 11.85
N SER A 40 10.59 2.69 12.22
CA SER A 40 10.83 2.05 13.52
C SER A 40 10.92 3.02 14.70
N TYR A 41 11.15 4.31 14.44
CA TYR A 41 11.15 5.39 15.44
C TYR A 41 9.80 6.13 15.48
N ASP A 42 8.74 5.49 14.99
CA ASP A 42 7.39 6.04 14.93
C ASP A 42 7.27 7.39 14.21
N ALA A 43 8.09 7.63 13.18
CA ALA A 43 8.02 8.87 12.39
C ALA A 43 6.61 9.11 11.83
N ASP A 44 6.21 10.38 11.78
CA ASP A 44 4.88 10.77 11.32
C ASP A 44 4.69 10.51 9.82
N ILE A 45 3.58 9.83 9.49
CA ILE A 45 3.17 9.55 8.12
C ILE A 45 2.11 10.56 7.73
N ILE A 46 2.52 11.60 6.99
CA ILE A 46 1.64 12.69 6.57
C ILE A 46 1.64 12.85 5.04
N LEU A 47 0.72 13.68 4.55
CA LEU A 47 0.67 14.11 3.16
C LEU A 47 1.41 15.43 2.98
N ASN A 48 2.18 15.54 1.90
CA ASN A 48 2.78 16.82 1.49
C ASN A 48 1.74 17.76 0.84
N LYS A 49 2.17 18.95 0.41
CA LYS A 49 1.28 19.93 -0.25
C LYS A 49 0.65 19.41 -1.55
N GLN A 50 1.28 18.45 -2.22
CA GLN A 50 0.75 17.78 -3.41
C GLN A 50 -0.21 16.63 -3.07
N GLN A 51 -0.59 16.48 -1.80
CA GLN A 51 -1.42 15.37 -1.32
C GLN A 51 -0.76 13.99 -1.54
N ALA A 52 0.57 13.94 -1.60
CA ALA A 52 1.34 12.71 -1.72
C ALA A 52 1.91 12.31 -0.36
N SER A 53 1.68 11.06 0.05
CA SER A 53 2.45 10.43 1.14
C SER A 53 3.81 9.96 0.62
N PHE A 54 4.76 9.71 1.52
CA PHE A 54 6.08 9.13 1.18
C PHE A 54 5.96 7.86 0.31
N LEU A 55 4.89 7.07 0.48
CA LEU A 55 4.64 5.87 -0.31
C LEU A 55 4.36 6.21 -1.78
N HIS A 56 3.53 7.23 -2.05
CA HIS A 56 3.28 7.70 -3.42
C HIS A 56 4.59 8.18 -4.06
N VAL A 57 5.38 8.96 -3.32
CA VAL A 57 6.69 9.44 -3.79
C VAL A 57 7.64 8.28 -4.11
N ALA A 58 7.65 7.22 -3.31
CA ALA A 58 8.43 6.01 -3.60
C ALA A 58 7.95 5.28 -4.85
N ILE A 59 6.62 5.17 -5.03
CA ILE A 59 6.01 4.46 -6.17
C ILE A 59 6.27 5.21 -7.48
N HIS A 60 6.03 6.53 -7.52
CA HIS A 60 6.28 7.38 -8.69
C HIS A 60 7.76 7.35 -9.11
N ASN A 61 8.68 7.31 -8.15
CA ASN A 61 10.12 7.18 -8.41
C ASN A 61 10.58 5.73 -8.61
N LYS A 62 9.66 4.76 -8.69
CA LYS A 62 9.91 3.32 -8.90
C LYS A 62 10.90 2.72 -7.88
N ARG A 63 10.88 3.19 -6.64
CA ARG A 63 11.77 2.74 -5.56
C ARG A 63 11.27 1.45 -4.93
N LYS A 64 11.43 0.34 -5.66
CA LYS A 64 10.95 -1.00 -5.24
C LYS A 64 11.40 -1.42 -3.84
N GLU A 65 12.67 -1.19 -3.49
CA GLU A 65 13.22 -1.65 -2.21
C GLU A 65 12.58 -0.93 -1.02
N VAL A 66 12.26 0.36 -1.18
CA VAL A 66 11.55 1.14 -0.17
C VAL A 66 10.16 0.56 0.04
N VAL A 67 9.40 0.39 -1.03
CA VAL A 67 8.03 -0.14 -0.97
C VAL A 67 8.00 -1.53 -0.35
N LEU A 68 8.89 -2.44 -0.75
CA LEU A 68 9.00 -3.78 -0.18
C LEU A 68 9.33 -3.77 1.31
N THR A 69 10.19 -2.84 1.74
CA THR A 69 10.55 -2.67 3.15
C THR A 69 9.37 -2.13 3.95
N THR A 70 8.57 -1.22 3.37
CA THR A 70 7.35 -0.70 3.99
C THR A 70 6.28 -1.78 4.12
N ILE A 71 6.06 -2.63 3.11
CA ILE A 71 5.09 -3.76 3.16
C ILE A 71 5.43 -4.72 4.31
N LYS A 72 6.72 -4.98 4.54
CA LYS A 72 7.18 -5.87 5.61
C LYS A 72 7.12 -5.25 7.01
N ASN A 73 6.81 -3.95 7.10
CA ASN A 73 6.76 -3.24 8.37
C ASN A 73 5.38 -3.38 9.04
N LYS A 74 5.36 -3.38 10.37
CA LYS A 74 4.13 -3.46 11.18
C LYS A 74 3.17 -2.29 10.93
N ARG A 75 3.70 -1.12 10.56
CA ARG A 75 2.93 0.10 10.27
C ARG A 75 2.42 0.20 8.82
N TRP A 76 2.47 -0.90 8.04
CA TRP A 76 1.98 -0.92 6.66
C TRP A 76 0.53 -0.45 6.52
N GLU A 77 -0.36 -0.91 7.41
CA GLU A 77 -1.79 -0.55 7.35
C GLU A 77 -2.03 0.95 7.55
N GLU A 78 -1.22 1.58 8.39
CA GLU A 78 -1.26 3.04 8.61
C GLU A 78 -0.79 3.77 7.36
N CYS A 79 0.32 3.32 6.75
CA CYS A 79 0.84 3.88 5.50
C CYS A 79 -0.21 3.86 4.38
N LEU A 80 -1.03 2.80 4.33
CA LEU A 80 -2.03 2.62 3.29
C LEU A 80 -3.27 3.51 3.47
N LYS A 81 -3.60 3.89 4.71
CA LYS A 81 -4.74 4.76 5.02
C LYS A 81 -4.44 6.24 4.74
N VAL A 82 -3.17 6.63 4.72
CA VAL A 82 -2.75 8.03 4.49
C VAL A 82 -2.66 8.32 3.00
N PHE A 83 -3.81 8.63 2.39
CA PHE A 83 -3.92 9.17 1.03
C PHE A 83 -5.11 10.12 0.93
N SER A 84 -5.13 10.95 -0.12
CA SER A 84 -6.22 11.89 -0.39
C SER A 84 -7.11 11.39 -1.52
N HIS A 85 -8.42 11.40 -1.31
CA HIS A 85 -9.39 10.98 -2.33
C HIS A 85 -9.65 12.04 -3.41
N TYR A 86 -9.29 13.30 -3.13
CA TYR A 86 -9.55 14.45 -4.00
C TYR A 86 -8.40 14.76 -4.96
N SER A 87 -7.25 14.09 -4.78
CA SER A 87 -6.10 14.33 -5.65
C SER A 87 -6.28 13.62 -6.99
N PRO A 88 -6.22 14.34 -8.12
CA PRO A 88 -6.31 13.71 -9.44
C PRO A 88 -5.06 12.89 -9.77
N SER A 89 -3.92 13.26 -9.19
CA SER A 89 -2.61 12.68 -9.49
C SER A 89 -2.22 11.56 -8.54
N ASN A 90 -2.63 11.63 -7.27
CA ASN A 90 -2.27 10.66 -6.24
C ASN A 90 -3.52 9.87 -5.84
N LYS A 91 -3.66 8.65 -6.38
CA LYS A 91 -4.80 7.77 -6.15
C LYS A 91 -4.53 6.87 -4.94
N CYS A 92 -5.37 5.86 -4.74
CA CYS A 92 -5.10 4.83 -3.73
C CYS A 92 -3.72 4.18 -4.00
N PRO A 93 -2.85 4.05 -2.97
CA PRO A 93 -1.50 3.52 -3.16
C PRO A 93 -1.48 2.11 -3.80
N VAL A 94 -2.48 1.26 -3.52
CA VAL A 94 -2.60 -0.07 -4.14
C VAL A 94 -2.71 0.03 -5.66
N LEU A 95 -3.51 0.99 -6.16
CA LEU A 95 -3.71 1.18 -7.60
C LEU A 95 -2.43 1.69 -8.25
N GLU A 96 -1.72 2.62 -7.61
CA GLU A 96 -0.43 3.11 -8.10
C GLU A 96 0.64 2.00 -8.10
N MET A 97 0.62 1.10 -7.12
CA MET A 97 1.51 -0.07 -7.13
C MET A 97 1.25 -0.97 -8.34
N VAL A 98 -0.01 -1.17 -8.73
CA VAL A 98 -0.35 -1.96 -9.94
C VAL A 98 0.15 -1.26 -11.21
N GLU A 99 0.01 0.06 -11.27
CA GLU A 99 0.42 0.88 -12.41
C GLU A 99 1.94 0.92 -12.57
N TYR A 100 2.69 1.29 -11.52
CA TYR A 100 4.12 1.57 -11.60
C TYR A 100 5.02 0.41 -11.14
N LEU A 101 4.60 -0.39 -10.15
CA LEU A 101 5.43 -1.39 -9.45
C LEU A 101 4.70 -2.74 -9.21
N PRO A 102 4.34 -3.47 -10.29
CA PRO A 102 3.57 -4.71 -10.15
C PRO A 102 4.29 -5.80 -9.34
N GLU A 103 5.63 -5.81 -9.33
CA GLU A 103 6.42 -6.73 -8.49
C GLU A 103 6.11 -6.56 -7.00
N CYS A 104 5.94 -5.31 -6.54
CA CYS A 104 5.62 -5.02 -5.15
C CYS A 104 4.17 -5.42 -4.82
N MET A 105 3.26 -5.23 -5.78
CA MET A 105 1.87 -5.70 -5.64
C MET A 105 1.81 -7.23 -5.51
N LYS A 106 2.64 -7.97 -6.27
CA LYS A 106 2.72 -9.42 -6.15
C LYS A 106 3.14 -9.84 -4.74
N VAL A 107 4.17 -9.22 -4.18
CA VAL A 107 4.60 -9.49 -2.80
C VAL A 107 3.51 -9.14 -1.79
N LEU A 108 2.77 -8.05 -2.01
CA LEU A 108 1.63 -7.71 -1.16
C LEU A 108 0.54 -8.80 -1.21
N LEU A 109 0.25 -9.34 -2.40
CA LEU A 109 -0.70 -10.45 -2.56
C LEU A 109 -0.18 -11.76 -1.96
N ASP A 110 1.11 -12.03 -2.04
CA ASP A 110 1.73 -13.19 -1.38
C ASP A 110 1.52 -13.11 0.15
N CYS A 111 1.62 -11.92 0.75
CA CYS A 111 1.32 -11.70 2.16
C CYS A 111 -0.17 -11.88 2.52
N CYS A 112 -1.07 -11.93 1.53
CA CYS A 112 -2.50 -12.18 1.75
C CYS A 112 -2.85 -13.67 1.81
N ILE A 113 -1.91 -14.56 1.49
CA ILE A 113 -2.10 -16.01 1.54
C ILE A 113 -1.62 -16.49 2.91
N ILE A 114 -2.56 -16.90 3.77
CA ILE A 114 -2.27 -17.36 5.12
C ILE A 114 -2.52 -18.87 5.17
N PRO A 115 -1.47 -19.71 5.08
CA PRO A 115 -1.65 -21.15 5.23
C PRO A 115 -1.91 -21.50 6.71
N SER A 116 -2.80 -22.45 6.96
CA SER A 116 -3.00 -23.02 8.29
C SER A 116 -1.72 -23.68 8.81
N THR A 117 -1.56 -23.71 10.13
CA THR A 117 -0.37 -24.24 10.85
C THR A 117 -0.19 -25.76 10.73
N GLY A 118 -1.13 -26.46 10.08
CA GLY A 118 -1.06 -27.91 9.85
C GLY A 118 -0.23 -28.29 8.62
N ASP A 119 0.25 -29.54 8.62
CA ASP A 119 0.84 -30.14 7.42
C ASP A 119 -0.19 -30.20 6.29
N LYS A 120 0.27 -30.05 5.04
CA LYS A 120 -0.57 -30.15 3.82
C LYS A 120 -1.33 -31.48 3.69
N SER A 121 -0.91 -32.51 4.42
CA SER A 121 -1.54 -33.83 4.46
C SER A 121 -2.63 -33.96 5.52
N CYS A 122 -2.79 -32.96 6.40
CA CYS A 122 -3.78 -32.98 7.46
C CYS A 122 -5.16 -32.58 6.93
N LYS A 123 -6.22 -33.21 7.41
CA LYS A 123 -7.61 -32.92 6.97
C LYS A 123 -8.07 -31.51 7.32
N ASP A 124 -7.43 -30.90 8.31
CA ASP A 124 -7.75 -29.55 8.80
C ASP A 124 -6.93 -28.45 8.09
N TYR A 125 -6.10 -28.82 7.10
CA TYR A 125 -5.34 -27.87 6.30
C TYR A 125 -6.27 -27.04 5.42
N HIS A 126 -6.31 -25.74 5.70
CA HIS A 126 -7.00 -24.75 4.90
C HIS A 126 -6.04 -23.59 4.60
N ILE A 127 -6.32 -22.89 3.50
CA ILE A 127 -5.60 -21.68 3.10
C ILE A 127 -6.61 -20.55 3.19
N GLU A 128 -6.33 -19.56 4.02
CA GLU A 128 -7.12 -18.35 4.10
C GLU A 128 -6.55 -17.30 3.14
N TYR A 129 -7.45 -16.68 2.38
CA TYR A 129 -7.12 -15.62 1.44
C TYR A 129 -7.69 -14.31 1.94
N ASN A 130 -6.83 -13.33 2.22
CA ASN A 130 -7.25 -11.99 2.59
C ASN A 130 -7.50 -11.12 1.35
N PHE A 131 -8.72 -10.62 1.20
CA PHE A 131 -9.13 -9.81 0.04
C PHE A 131 -9.20 -8.31 0.31
N THR A 132 -8.77 -7.83 1.49
CA THR A 132 -8.85 -6.41 1.89
C THR A 132 -8.20 -5.46 0.91
N TYR A 133 -7.10 -5.85 0.25
CA TYR A 133 -6.39 -5.00 -0.70
C TYR A 133 -6.92 -5.08 -2.14
N LEU A 134 -7.77 -6.07 -2.43
CA LEU A 134 -8.45 -6.21 -3.73
C LEU A 134 -9.78 -5.42 -3.77
N GLN A 135 -10.27 -5.02 -2.60
CA GLN A 135 -11.48 -4.24 -2.43
C GLN A 135 -11.15 -2.88 -1.85
N CYS A 136 -11.62 -1.80 -2.47
CA CYS A 136 -11.81 -0.56 -1.71
C CYS A 136 -12.87 -0.83 -0.64
N PRO A 137 -12.77 -0.30 0.59
CA PRO A 137 -13.77 -0.55 1.64
C PRO A 137 -15.18 -0.34 1.08
N LEU A 138 -16.03 -1.35 1.25
CA LEU A 138 -17.39 -1.40 0.66
C LEU A 138 -18.25 -0.18 1.05
N GLU A 139 -17.89 0.53 2.12
CA GLU A 139 -18.47 1.80 2.57
C GLU A 139 -18.56 2.83 1.44
N PHE A 140 -17.61 2.87 0.52
CA PHE A 140 -17.61 3.83 -0.59
C PHE A 140 -18.34 3.32 -1.86
N THR A 141 -18.71 2.04 -1.90
CA THR A 141 -19.40 1.43 -3.07
C THR A 141 -20.92 1.51 -2.99
N LYS A 142 -21.49 1.80 -1.81
CA LYS A 142 -22.93 1.99 -1.61
C LYS A 142 -23.19 3.38 -1.02
N LYS A 143 -23.70 4.31 -1.83
CA LYS A 143 -24.16 5.64 -1.40
C LYS A 143 -25.07 5.56 -0.17
N VAL A 144 -24.60 6.03 0.99
CA VAL A 144 -25.44 6.54 2.09
C VAL A 144 -24.69 7.65 2.84
N THR A 145 -24.47 8.81 2.21
CA THR A 145 -24.50 10.16 2.86
C THR A 145 -24.14 11.23 1.82
N PRO A 146 -24.74 12.44 1.90
CA PRO A 146 -24.55 13.51 0.90
C PRO A 146 -23.19 14.23 0.98
N ALA A 147 -22.19 13.68 1.67
CA ALA A 147 -20.89 14.31 1.89
C ALA A 147 -19.70 13.62 1.19
N GLN A 148 -19.91 12.49 0.51
CA GLN A 148 -18.83 11.76 -0.16
C GLN A 148 -19.07 11.72 -1.68
N ASP A 149 -18.44 12.66 -2.39
CA ASP A 149 -18.48 12.82 -3.85
C ASP A 149 -17.54 11.82 -4.59
N VAL A 150 -17.06 10.79 -3.90
CA VAL A 150 -16.07 9.85 -4.42
C VAL A 150 -16.75 8.56 -4.85
N THR A 151 -16.89 8.36 -6.15
CA THR A 151 -17.41 7.11 -6.72
C THR A 151 -16.26 6.15 -7.03
N TYR A 152 -16.27 4.98 -6.39
CA TYR A 152 -15.39 3.88 -6.77
C TYR A 152 -16.15 2.86 -7.60
N GLU A 153 -15.55 2.49 -8.74
CA GLU A 153 -16.04 1.34 -9.51
C GLU A 153 -15.92 0.05 -8.70
N PRO A 154 -16.84 -0.90 -8.85
CA PRO A 154 -16.66 -2.22 -8.25
C PRO A 154 -15.40 -2.87 -8.83
N LEU A 155 -14.66 -3.61 -7.98
CA LEU A 155 -13.44 -4.33 -8.38
C LEU A 155 -12.31 -3.41 -8.90
N THR A 156 -12.14 -2.22 -8.32
CA THR A 156 -11.13 -1.21 -8.73
C THR A 156 -9.75 -1.80 -9.03
N THR A 157 -9.19 -2.59 -8.11
CA THR A 157 -7.84 -3.15 -8.25
C THR A 157 -7.73 -4.10 -9.45
N LEU A 158 -8.76 -4.92 -9.71
CA LEU A 158 -8.79 -5.81 -10.87
C LEU A 158 -8.98 -5.05 -12.17
N ASN A 159 -9.85 -4.02 -12.19
CA ASN A 159 -10.04 -3.18 -13.37
C ASN A 159 -8.72 -2.52 -13.76
N VAL A 160 -7.97 -1.99 -12.79
CA VAL A 160 -6.64 -1.39 -13.03
C VAL A 160 -5.62 -2.43 -13.49
N MET A 161 -5.62 -3.64 -12.92
CA MET A 161 -4.76 -4.73 -13.42
C MET A 161 -5.03 -5.07 -14.89
N VAL A 162 -6.31 -5.09 -15.30
CA VAL A 162 -6.70 -5.32 -16.70
C VAL A 162 -6.29 -4.16 -17.59
N GLN A 163 -6.56 -2.91 -17.17
CA GLN A 163 -6.19 -1.70 -17.92
C GLN A 163 -4.69 -1.61 -18.21
N HIS A 164 -3.85 -2.02 -17.26
CA HIS A 164 -2.39 -2.03 -17.41
C HIS A 164 -1.81 -3.37 -17.91
N ASN A 165 -2.65 -4.29 -18.40
CA ASN A 165 -2.25 -5.60 -18.93
C ASN A 165 -1.36 -6.41 -17.96
N ARG A 166 -1.64 -6.36 -16.65
CA ARG A 166 -0.89 -7.07 -15.61
C ARG A 166 -1.36 -8.53 -15.47
N ILE A 167 -1.14 -9.32 -16.52
CA ILE A 167 -1.58 -10.73 -16.60
C ILE A 167 -0.97 -11.58 -15.46
N GLU A 168 0.26 -11.30 -15.06
CA GLU A 168 0.93 -12.00 -13.96
C GLU A 168 0.21 -11.81 -12.61
N LEU A 169 -0.28 -10.59 -12.34
CA LEU A 169 -1.05 -10.29 -11.14
C LEU A 169 -2.45 -10.89 -11.20
N LEU A 170 -3.09 -10.88 -12.37
CA LEU A 170 -4.40 -11.52 -12.58
C LEU A 170 -4.34 -13.04 -12.40
N ASN A 171 -3.21 -13.66 -12.79
CA ASN A 171 -2.99 -15.08 -12.62
C ASN A 171 -2.64 -15.50 -11.19
N HIS A 172 -2.47 -14.54 -10.27
CA HIS A 172 -2.17 -14.81 -8.88
C HIS A 172 -3.29 -15.60 -8.20
N PRO A 173 -3.00 -16.60 -7.34
CA PRO A 173 -4.01 -17.40 -6.66
C PRO A 173 -5.08 -16.58 -5.96
N VAL A 174 -4.67 -15.52 -5.25
CA VAL A 174 -5.60 -14.60 -4.55
C VAL A 174 -6.60 -13.96 -5.52
N CYS A 175 -6.15 -13.51 -6.70
CA CYS A 175 -7.03 -12.89 -7.69
C CYS A 175 -8.01 -13.90 -8.30
N LYS A 176 -7.57 -15.14 -8.53
CA LYS A 176 -8.43 -16.23 -9.03
C LYS A 176 -9.50 -16.62 -8.02
N GLU A 177 -9.11 -16.88 -6.77
CA GLU A 177 -10.04 -17.22 -5.69
C GLU A 177 -11.02 -16.09 -5.41
N TYR A 178 -10.56 -14.85 -5.51
CA TYR A 178 -11.44 -13.69 -5.35
C TYR A 178 -12.48 -13.57 -6.49
N LEU A 179 -12.10 -13.85 -7.74
CA LEU A 179 -13.04 -13.93 -8.85
C LEU A 179 -14.00 -15.11 -8.70
N LEU A 180 -13.53 -16.27 -8.23
CA LEU A 180 -14.40 -17.41 -7.93
C LEU A 180 -15.42 -17.05 -6.85
N MET A 181 -15.00 -16.42 -5.75
CA MET A 181 -15.87 -16.02 -4.64
C MET A 181 -16.95 -15.01 -5.06
N LYS A 182 -16.67 -14.14 -6.05
CA LYS A 182 -17.64 -13.13 -6.53
C LYS A 182 -18.65 -13.66 -7.55
N TRP A 183 -18.35 -14.78 -8.21
CA TRP A 183 -19.12 -15.31 -9.35
C TRP A 183 -19.77 -16.67 -9.07
N TRP A 184 -19.72 -17.14 -7.82
CA TRP A 184 -20.43 -18.31 -7.29
C TRP A 184 -21.34 -17.87 -6.14
#